data_AF-A0A8B9TFF4-F1
#
_entry.id   AF-A0A8B9TFF4-F1
#
_cell.length_a   1.000
_cell.length_b   1.000
_cell.length_c   1.000
_cell.angle_alpha   90.00
_cell.angle_beta   90.00
_cell.angle_gamma   90.00
#
_symmetry.space_group_name_H-M   'P 1'
#
loop_
_entity.id
_entity.type
_entity.pdbx_description
1 polymer ?
#
loop_
_entity_poly.entity_id
_entity_poly.type
_entity_poly.pdbx_seq_one_letter_code
_entity_poly.pdbx_strand_id
1 'polypeptide(L)'
;MEAEGGGRAAAGCLYLVDTVVGDPEALQADAEAYYEKLLKQSSSTRDVFSIPGREKVKLEDSCVCFVPLYRNNPTCKMLLLTDPQDKETVLALYLNQCWWPLEDVVKTADPSRDGLISVQTFRERIVLFVLNYIIFGMLEGSSANDAFFLPHSATECAKILWRNGEAVAFYSVKMKGSLCDGTTSQCYLLPVLDTIFVQRKYRRGGLGMKMLHDFCQSFKAEDALGISCPISAAMYQVCQKFLQTYPEEQKRLWEVEAPGDWSQRVNIWLKIQMESSPSGTIHLISPEDEEVSYGEYSN
;
A
#
# COMPACT_ATOMS: atom_id res chain seq x y z
N MET A 1 0.00 38.70 -10.06
CA MET A 1 -1.30 38.02 -9.91
C MET A 1 -1.09 36.98 -8.84
N GLU A 2 -1.70 37.19 -7.68
CA GLU A 2 -1.59 36.30 -6.53
C GLU A 2 -2.19 34.94 -6.93
N ALA A 3 -1.42 33.86 -6.81
CA ALA A 3 -2.01 32.53 -6.78
C ALA A 3 -2.78 32.45 -5.46
N GLU A 4 -4.12 32.42 -5.55
CA GLU A 4 -4.98 32.29 -4.38
C GLU A 4 -4.58 31.05 -3.59
N GLY A 5 -4.01 31.30 -2.41
CA GLY A 5 -3.75 30.28 -1.41
C GLY A 5 -5.07 29.69 -0.97
N GLY A 6 -5.31 28.43 -1.33
CA GLY A 6 -6.46 27.63 -0.91
C GLY A 6 -6.42 27.31 0.58
N GLY A 7 -6.66 28.31 1.41
CA GLY A 7 -7.05 28.14 2.81
C GLY A 7 -8.54 28.44 2.94
N ARG A 8 -9.39 27.43 2.76
CA ARG A 8 -10.79 27.45 3.24
C ARG A 8 -11.37 26.03 3.29
N ALA A 9 -11.30 25.41 4.45
CA ALA A 9 -12.19 24.32 4.82
C ALA A 9 -13.43 24.93 5.51
N ALA A 10 -14.55 24.97 4.80
CA ALA A 10 -15.89 25.25 5.34
C ALA A 10 -16.92 24.54 4.46
N ALA A 11 -18.01 24.05 5.07
CA ALA A 11 -19.06 23.23 4.46
C ALA A 11 -19.35 23.57 2.98
N GLY A 12 -19.10 22.61 2.08
CA GLY A 12 -19.19 22.77 0.63
C GLY A 12 -17.91 22.41 -0.15
N CYS A 13 -16.82 22.01 0.50
CA CYS A 13 -15.59 21.60 -0.17
C CYS A 13 -15.76 20.28 -0.92
N LEU A 14 -15.56 20.29 -2.24
CA LEU A 14 -15.34 19.09 -3.04
C LEU A 14 -13.86 18.70 -2.95
N TYR A 15 -13.55 17.46 -2.61
CA TYR A 15 -12.18 16.94 -2.70
C TYR A 15 -11.92 16.37 -4.10
N LEU A 16 -10.64 16.11 -4.42
CA LEU A 16 -10.23 15.62 -5.73
C LEU A 16 -11.13 14.48 -6.23
N VAL A 17 -11.37 13.48 -5.39
CA VAL A 17 -12.16 12.28 -5.74
C VAL A 17 -13.64 12.58 -6.02
N ASP A 18 -14.16 13.69 -5.49
CA ASP A 18 -15.56 14.13 -5.61
C ASP A 18 -15.81 15.03 -6.83
N THR A 19 -14.75 15.61 -7.40
CA THR A 19 -14.87 16.54 -8.54
C THR A 19 -15.06 15.82 -9.87
N VAL A 20 -15.67 16.49 -10.84
CA VAL A 20 -15.56 16.09 -12.25
C VAL A 20 -14.15 16.45 -12.70
N VAL A 21 -13.35 15.44 -13.03
CA VAL A 21 -11.96 15.61 -13.46
C VAL A 21 -11.90 15.41 -14.97
N GLY A 22 -11.02 16.18 -15.63
CA GLY A 22 -10.73 16.00 -17.07
C GLY A 22 -10.24 14.59 -17.38
N ASP A 23 -10.18 14.24 -18.65
CA ASP A 23 -9.54 12.97 -19.03
C ASP A 23 -8.06 12.95 -18.59
N PRO A 24 -7.47 11.75 -18.42
CA PRO A 24 -6.07 11.62 -18.01
C PRO A 24 -5.08 12.38 -18.92
N GLU A 25 -5.37 12.46 -20.22
CA GLU A 25 -4.56 13.14 -21.22
C GLU A 25 -4.55 14.66 -21.02
N ALA A 26 -5.70 15.27 -20.70
CA ALA A 26 -5.85 16.68 -20.43
C ALA A 26 -5.14 17.06 -19.13
N LEU A 27 -5.26 16.23 -18.09
CA LEU A 27 -4.51 16.41 -16.85
C LEU A 27 -2.99 16.38 -17.07
N GLN A 28 -2.52 15.43 -17.89
CA GLN A 28 -1.12 15.32 -18.26
C GLN A 28 -0.66 16.57 -19.02
N ALA A 29 -1.41 17.00 -20.04
CA ALA A 29 -1.10 18.18 -20.83
C ALA A 29 -1.07 19.46 -19.99
N ASP A 30 -2.00 19.62 -19.04
CA ASP A 30 -2.04 20.75 -18.10
C ASP A 30 -0.79 20.76 -17.20
N ALA A 31 -0.38 19.60 -16.69
CA ALA A 31 0.83 19.48 -15.87
C ALA A 31 2.12 19.79 -16.66
N GLU A 32 2.20 19.32 -17.90
CA GLU A 32 3.33 19.61 -18.80
C GLU A 32 3.41 21.10 -19.16
N ALA A 33 2.27 21.72 -19.50
CA ALA A 33 2.20 23.15 -19.78
C ALA A 33 2.59 24.00 -18.57
N TYR A 34 2.17 23.60 -17.37
CA TYR A 34 2.58 24.24 -16.13
C TYR A 34 4.09 24.11 -15.89
N TYR A 35 4.66 22.91 -16.05
CA TYR A 35 6.10 22.68 -15.89
C TYR A 35 6.93 23.50 -16.88
N GLU A 36 6.51 23.57 -18.15
CA GLU A 36 7.13 24.40 -19.18
C GLU A 36 7.11 25.89 -18.83
N LYS A 37 6.00 26.37 -18.24
CA LYS A 37 5.90 27.74 -17.74
C LYS A 37 6.90 27.97 -16.60
N LEU A 38 7.01 27.01 -15.66
CA LEU A 38 7.92 27.08 -14.53
C LEU A 38 9.39 27.19 -14.97
N LEU A 39 9.79 26.43 -16.00
CA LEU A 39 11.14 26.49 -16.57
C LEU A 39 11.48 27.84 -17.21
N LYS A 40 10.47 28.55 -17.73
CA LYS A 40 10.64 29.84 -18.42
C LYS A 40 10.56 31.04 -17.46
N GLN A 41 10.11 30.85 -16.22
CA GLN A 41 9.99 31.92 -15.23
C GLN A 41 11.36 32.40 -14.76
N SER A 42 11.56 33.72 -14.76
CA SER A 42 12.75 34.34 -14.16
C SER A 42 12.70 34.28 -12.64
N SER A 43 13.87 34.28 -11.99
CA SER A 43 14.02 34.09 -10.54
C SER A 43 13.29 35.12 -9.65
N SER A 44 12.83 36.24 -10.21
CA SER A 44 12.20 37.34 -9.46
C SER A 44 10.69 37.22 -9.30
N THR A 45 10.00 36.28 -9.97
CA THR A 45 8.52 36.15 -9.96
C THR A 45 8.04 34.71 -9.81
N ARG A 46 8.67 33.94 -8.92
CA ARG A 46 8.28 32.54 -8.66
C ARG A 46 7.01 32.46 -7.81
N ASP A 47 6.08 31.64 -8.26
CA ASP A 47 4.85 31.33 -7.53
C ASP A 47 5.19 30.62 -6.21
N VAL A 48 4.29 30.70 -5.23
CA VAL A 48 4.53 30.17 -3.88
C VAL A 48 3.37 29.27 -3.46
N PHE A 49 3.69 28.08 -2.97
CA PHE A 49 2.73 27.15 -2.41
C PHE A 49 2.72 27.24 -0.88
N SER A 50 1.53 27.34 -0.30
CA SER A 50 1.33 27.46 1.15
C SER A 50 0.66 26.20 1.67
N ILE A 51 1.30 25.54 2.63
CA ILE A 51 0.75 24.37 3.33
C ILE A 51 0.43 24.81 4.77
N PRO A 52 -0.77 24.53 5.29
CA PRO A 52 -1.10 24.86 6.68
C PRO A 52 -0.05 24.30 7.66
N GLY A 53 0.47 25.16 8.54
CA GLY A 53 1.47 24.76 9.53
C GLY A 53 2.92 24.59 9.01
N ARG A 54 3.18 24.90 7.74
CA ARG A 54 4.51 24.83 7.12
C ARG A 54 4.94 26.18 6.55
N GLU A 55 6.25 26.35 6.36
CA GLU A 55 6.77 27.51 5.64
C GLU A 55 6.32 27.45 4.17
N LYS A 56 6.14 28.64 3.59
CA LYS A 56 5.83 28.82 2.19
C LYS A 56 6.93 28.23 1.29
N VAL A 57 6.54 27.33 0.40
CA VAL A 57 7.46 26.68 -0.55
C VAL A 57 7.48 27.50 -1.84
N LYS A 58 8.66 27.97 -2.23
CA LYS A 58 8.84 28.59 -3.56
C LYS A 58 8.72 27.50 -4.62
N LEU A 59 7.88 27.73 -5.62
CA LEU A 59 7.70 26.82 -6.73
C LEU A 59 8.86 27.03 -7.71
N GLU A 60 9.77 26.07 -7.74
CA GLU A 60 10.94 26.07 -8.60
C GLU A 60 11.04 24.72 -9.31
N ASP A 61 11.68 24.71 -10.49
CA ASP A 61 11.91 23.50 -11.29
C ASP A 61 12.63 22.41 -10.50
N SER A 62 13.56 22.78 -9.63
CA SER A 62 14.29 21.86 -8.76
C SER A 62 13.42 21.15 -7.72
N CYS A 63 12.21 21.64 -7.45
CA CYS A 63 11.29 21.11 -6.43
C CYS A 63 10.12 20.34 -7.03
N VAL A 64 10.09 20.15 -8.35
CA VAL A 64 9.02 19.42 -9.00
C VAL A 64 9.57 18.28 -9.85
N CYS A 65 8.84 17.16 -9.89
CA CYS A 65 9.26 16.01 -10.69
C CYS A 65 8.05 15.24 -11.23
N PHE A 66 8.22 14.65 -12.41
CA PHE A 66 7.22 13.75 -12.98
C PHE A 66 7.48 12.31 -12.55
N VAL A 67 6.44 11.64 -12.06
CA VAL A 67 6.48 10.22 -11.69
C VAL A 67 5.37 9.46 -12.43
N PRO A 68 5.63 8.28 -13.02
CA PRO A 68 4.59 7.48 -13.66
C PRO A 68 3.47 7.11 -12.69
N LEU A 69 2.21 7.25 -13.13
CA LEU A 69 1.04 6.79 -12.36
C LEU A 69 0.94 5.26 -12.34
N TYR A 70 1.39 4.62 -13.43
CA TYR A 70 1.32 3.17 -13.61
C TYR A 70 2.69 2.60 -13.94
N ARG A 71 3.06 1.46 -13.33
CA ARG A 71 4.34 0.79 -13.64
C ARG A 71 4.45 0.31 -15.10
N ASN A 72 3.33 -0.06 -15.70
CA ASN A 72 3.28 -0.63 -17.05
C ASN A 72 2.90 0.39 -18.13
N ASN A 73 2.74 1.67 -17.76
CA ASN A 73 2.45 2.73 -18.70
C ASN A 73 3.22 4.01 -18.33
N PRO A 74 4.34 4.30 -19.02
CA PRO A 74 5.15 5.48 -18.74
C PRO A 74 4.55 6.78 -19.28
N THR A 75 3.46 6.76 -20.06
CA THR A 75 2.89 7.98 -20.66
C THR A 75 2.06 8.79 -19.67
N CYS A 76 1.35 8.12 -18.75
CA CYS A 76 0.56 8.79 -17.72
C CYS A 76 1.44 9.07 -16.51
N LYS A 77 1.73 10.35 -16.25
CA LYS A 77 2.61 10.81 -15.19
C LYS A 77 1.89 11.80 -14.27
N MET A 78 2.41 11.91 -13.06
CA MET A 78 1.94 12.83 -12.04
C MET A 78 3.05 13.83 -11.75
N LEU A 79 2.73 15.12 -11.77
CA LEU A 79 3.66 16.16 -11.37
C LEU A 79 3.59 16.34 -9.84
N LEU A 80 4.68 16.00 -9.18
CA LEU A 80 4.85 16.09 -7.73
C LEU A 80 5.55 17.41 -7.36
N LEU A 81 5.21 17.96 -6.20
CA LEU A 81 6.00 18.98 -5.51
C LEU A 81 6.71 18.32 -4.32
N THR A 82 8.03 18.46 -4.24
CA THR A 82 8.87 17.96 -3.14
C THR A 82 9.35 19.09 -2.24
N ASP A 83 9.74 18.74 -1.02
CA ASP A 83 10.34 19.69 -0.09
C ASP A 83 11.71 20.15 -0.62
N PRO A 84 11.97 21.48 -0.70
CA PRO A 84 13.27 21.99 -1.08
C PRO A 84 14.43 21.49 -0.20
N GLN A 85 14.17 21.24 1.08
CA GLN A 85 15.15 20.78 2.08
C GLN A 85 15.28 19.25 2.14
N ASP A 86 14.22 18.53 1.73
CA ASP A 86 14.17 17.08 1.72
C ASP A 86 13.44 16.57 0.46
N LYS A 87 14.23 16.23 -0.56
CA LYS A 87 13.69 15.81 -1.86
C LYS A 87 12.91 14.50 -1.81
N GLU A 88 12.99 13.73 -0.72
CA GLU A 88 12.19 12.52 -0.52
C GLU A 88 10.80 12.83 0.05
N THR A 89 10.63 14.00 0.68
CA THR A 89 9.32 14.42 1.17
C THR A 89 8.49 15.04 0.05
N VAL A 90 7.44 14.33 -0.36
CA VAL A 90 6.42 14.86 -1.30
C VAL A 90 5.37 15.66 -0.52
N LEU A 91 4.99 16.81 -1.07
CA LEU A 91 4.11 17.79 -0.43
C LEU A 91 2.75 17.92 -1.11
N ALA A 92 2.72 17.88 -2.45
CA ALA A 92 1.51 18.10 -3.21
C ALA A 92 1.57 17.45 -4.61
N LEU A 93 0.40 17.32 -5.22
CA LEU A 93 0.22 16.93 -6.62
C LEU A 93 -0.33 18.10 -7.43
N TYR A 94 0.14 18.29 -8.65
CA TYR A 94 -0.48 19.24 -9.57
C TYR A 94 -1.57 18.55 -10.39
N LEU A 95 -2.83 18.97 -10.20
CA LEU A 95 -4.01 18.41 -10.86
C LEU A 95 -5.05 19.49 -11.09
N ASN A 96 -5.70 19.48 -12.26
CA ASN A 96 -6.71 20.48 -12.65
C ASN A 96 -6.23 21.92 -12.42
N GLN A 97 -5.02 22.23 -12.88
CA GLN A 97 -4.41 23.56 -12.79
C GLN A 97 -4.13 24.07 -11.35
N CYS A 98 -4.22 23.20 -10.35
CA CYS A 98 -3.99 23.54 -8.95
C CYS A 98 -3.06 22.56 -8.26
N TRP A 99 -2.35 23.04 -7.24
CA TRP A 99 -1.58 22.20 -6.32
C TRP A 99 -2.47 21.68 -5.20
N TRP A 100 -2.57 20.35 -5.09
CA TRP A 100 -3.35 19.65 -4.08
C TRP A 100 -2.42 19.10 -2.99
N PRO A 101 -2.56 19.53 -1.73
CA PRO A 101 -1.89 18.89 -0.61
C PRO A 101 -2.23 17.39 -0.56
N LEU A 102 -1.25 16.55 -0.25
CA LEU A 102 -1.48 15.09 -0.18
C LEU A 102 -2.61 14.71 0.78
N GLU A 103 -2.75 15.47 1.88
CA GLU A 103 -3.82 15.28 2.86
C GLU A 103 -5.22 15.49 2.28
N ASP A 104 -5.37 16.34 1.26
CA ASP A 104 -6.66 16.61 0.65
C ASP A 104 -6.94 15.70 -0.54
N VAL A 105 -5.89 15.17 -1.19
CA VAL A 105 -6.04 14.15 -2.24
C VAL A 105 -6.71 12.89 -1.70
N VAL A 106 -6.41 12.51 -0.46
CA VAL A 106 -6.95 11.30 0.19
C VAL A 106 -8.28 11.51 0.92
N LYS A 107 -8.88 12.70 0.84
CA LYS A 107 -10.16 13.02 1.48
C LYS A 107 -11.32 12.97 0.50
N THR A 108 -12.52 12.88 1.05
CA THR A 108 -13.81 12.92 0.35
C THR A 108 -14.85 13.61 1.23
N ALA A 109 -15.74 14.36 0.59
CA ALA A 109 -16.90 14.99 1.20
C ALA A 109 -18.17 14.17 0.97
N ASP A 110 -18.10 13.14 0.13
CA ASP A 110 -19.21 12.23 -0.15
C ASP A 110 -19.39 11.25 1.03
N PRO A 111 -20.47 11.36 1.83
CA PRO A 111 -20.69 10.48 2.96
C PRO A 111 -21.01 9.03 2.54
N SER A 112 -21.37 8.79 1.27
CA SER A 112 -21.60 7.44 0.75
C SER A 112 -20.29 6.69 0.51
N ARG A 113 -19.16 7.41 0.43
CA ARG A 113 -17.82 6.84 0.30
C ARG A 113 -17.28 6.43 1.67
N ASP A 114 -17.86 5.39 2.22
CA ASP A 114 -17.46 4.77 3.50
C ASP A 114 -17.29 3.25 3.35
N GLY A 115 -16.29 2.68 4.03
CA GLY A 115 -15.98 1.25 3.93
C GLY A 115 -15.07 0.89 2.75
N LEU A 116 -15.05 -0.40 2.40
CA LEU A 116 -14.18 -0.92 1.33
C LEU A 116 -14.86 -0.71 -0.02
N ILE A 117 -14.21 0.09 -0.88
CA ILE A 117 -14.75 0.46 -2.19
C ILE A 117 -13.72 0.10 -3.26
N SER A 118 -14.18 -0.59 -4.31
CA SER A 118 -13.35 -0.95 -5.46
C SER A 118 -12.90 0.29 -6.22
N VAL A 119 -11.63 0.30 -6.61
CA VAL A 119 -11.07 1.36 -7.47
C VAL A 119 -11.58 1.15 -8.89
N GLN A 120 -12.41 2.07 -9.37
CA GLN A 120 -13.05 2.01 -10.70
C GLN A 120 -12.75 3.23 -11.56
N THR A 121 -12.49 4.36 -10.93
CA THR A 121 -12.29 5.65 -11.61
C THR A 121 -10.82 6.05 -11.63
N PHE A 122 -10.45 6.93 -12.57
CA PHE A 122 -9.12 7.51 -12.62
C PHE A 122 -8.77 8.28 -11.34
N ARG A 123 -9.75 8.95 -10.73
CA ARG A 123 -9.55 9.67 -9.45
C ARG A 123 -9.19 8.73 -8.32
N GLU A 124 -9.90 7.61 -8.20
CA GLU A 124 -9.57 6.58 -7.20
C GLU A 124 -8.20 5.94 -7.47
N ARG A 125 -7.77 5.88 -8.74
CA ARG A 125 -6.38 5.47 -9.08
C ARG A 125 -5.35 6.48 -8.58
N ILE A 126 -5.62 7.77 -8.64
CA ILE A 126 -4.74 8.80 -8.05
C ILE A 126 -4.69 8.63 -6.52
N VAL A 127 -5.84 8.42 -5.86
CA VAL A 127 -5.87 8.17 -4.40
C VAL A 127 -5.07 6.93 -4.04
N LEU A 128 -5.24 5.84 -4.80
CA LEU A 128 -4.47 4.60 -4.62
C LEU A 128 -2.97 4.84 -4.82
N PHE A 129 -2.59 5.64 -5.82
CA PHE A 129 -1.19 6.02 -6.07
C PHE A 129 -0.61 6.80 -4.89
N VAL A 130 -1.34 7.77 -4.35
CA VAL A 130 -0.90 8.52 -3.17
C VAL A 130 -0.74 7.59 -1.96
N LEU A 131 -1.69 6.70 -1.70
CA LEU A 131 -1.59 5.75 -0.59
C LEU A 131 -0.43 4.79 -0.74
N ASN A 132 -0.22 4.23 -1.93
CA ASN A 132 0.80 3.19 -2.18
C ASN A 132 2.20 3.76 -2.39
N TYR A 133 2.35 4.64 -3.38
CA TYR A 133 3.65 5.12 -3.82
C TYR A 133 4.21 6.14 -2.84
N ILE A 134 3.39 7.11 -2.43
CA ILE A 134 3.85 8.24 -1.62
C ILE A 134 3.76 7.92 -0.13
N ILE A 135 2.56 7.69 0.40
CA ILE A 135 2.37 7.51 1.85
C ILE A 135 3.02 6.22 2.32
N PHE A 136 2.69 5.08 1.70
CA PHE A 136 3.30 3.82 2.08
C PHE A 136 4.76 3.70 1.65
N GLY A 137 5.06 4.03 0.39
CA GLY A 137 6.39 3.82 -0.19
C GLY A 137 7.46 4.82 0.26
N MET A 138 7.12 6.09 0.44
CA MET A 138 8.10 7.15 0.76
C MET A 138 7.99 7.63 2.22
N LEU A 139 6.77 7.89 2.72
CA LEU A 139 6.60 8.57 4.02
C LEU A 139 6.54 7.61 5.22
N GLU A 140 5.90 6.45 5.06
CA GLU A 140 5.74 5.45 6.12
C GLU A 140 6.60 4.20 5.96
N GLY A 141 7.27 4.07 4.81
CA GLY A 141 8.16 2.96 4.49
C GLY A 141 9.33 2.87 5.47
N SER A 142 9.79 1.66 5.74
CA SER A 142 11.02 1.46 6.50
C SER A 142 12.22 1.67 5.57
N SER A 143 13.17 2.52 5.95
CA SER A 143 14.49 2.67 5.29
C SER A 143 15.35 1.39 5.29
N ALA A 144 14.81 0.27 5.78
CA ALA A 144 15.49 -1.02 5.91
C ALA A 144 15.23 -1.97 4.71
N ASN A 145 14.27 -1.66 3.85
CA ASN A 145 14.02 -2.40 2.61
C ASN A 145 14.10 -1.39 1.46
N ASP A 146 15.20 -1.41 0.70
CA ASP A 146 15.43 -0.62 -0.54
C ASP A 146 14.43 -0.91 -1.67
N ALA A 147 13.33 -1.59 -1.37
CA ALA A 147 12.25 -1.83 -2.32
C ALA A 147 11.40 -0.57 -2.43
N PHE A 148 11.76 0.30 -3.38
CA PHE A 148 10.84 1.34 -3.86
C PHE A 148 9.53 0.67 -4.28
N PHE A 149 8.43 0.98 -3.59
CA PHE A 149 7.12 0.47 -4.00
C PHE A 149 6.79 1.06 -5.35
N LEU A 150 6.72 0.21 -6.37
CA LEU A 150 6.33 0.64 -7.71
C LEU A 150 4.84 0.97 -7.73
N PRO A 151 4.40 1.91 -8.59
CA PRO A 151 2.99 2.12 -8.83
C PRO A 151 2.31 0.83 -9.32
N HIS A 152 1.03 0.65 -9.02
CA HIS A 152 0.26 -0.49 -9.53
C HIS A 152 0.15 -0.45 -11.06
N SER A 153 -0.13 -1.58 -11.70
CA SER A 153 -0.49 -1.53 -13.13
C SER A 153 -1.86 -0.87 -13.33
N ALA A 154 -2.12 -0.36 -14.53
CA ALA A 154 -3.43 0.24 -14.84
C ALA A 154 -4.61 -0.75 -14.68
N THR A 155 -4.34 -2.05 -14.84
CA THR A 155 -5.33 -3.13 -14.80
C THR A 155 -5.42 -3.82 -13.44
N GLU A 156 -4.53 -3.50 -12.50
CA GLU A 156 -4.48 -4.18 -11.22
C GLU A 156 -5.69 -3.85 -10.34
N CYS A 157 -6.36 -4.87 -9.83
CA CYS A 157 -7.54 -4.67 -9.01
C CYS A 157 -7.12 -4.20 -7.61
N ALA A 158 -7.86 -3.24 -7.05
CA ALA A 158 -7.62 -2.75 -5.69
C ALA A 158 -8.92 -2.26 -5.07
N LYS A 159 -8.96 -2.24 -3.74
CA LYS A 159 -9.99 -1.55 -2.96
C LYS A 159 -9.35 -0.57 -1.99
N ILE A 160 -9.98 0.58 -1.81
CA ILE A 160 -9.61 1.59 -0.83
C ILE A 160 -10.62 1.48 0.32
N LEU A 161 -10.12 1.48 1.56
CA LEU A 161 -10.94 1.59 2.76
C LEU A 161 -11.08 3.05 3.14
N TRP A 162 -12.30 3.56 3.01
CA TRP A 162 -12.69 4.89 3.41
C TRP A 162 -13.27 4.85 4.82
N ARG A 163 -12.95 5.87 5.63
CA ARG A 163 -13.50 6.04 6.97
C ARG A 163 -13.53 7.51 7.32
N ASN A 164 -14.70 8.01 7.72
CA ASN A 164 -14.89 9.39 8.17
C ASN A 164 -14.36 10.44 7.17
N GLY A 165 -14.64 10.25 5.87
CA GLY A 165 -14.20 11.18 4.82
C GLY A 165 -12.73 11.08 4.42
N GLU A 166 -12.00 10.05 4.84
CA GLU A 166 -10.60 9.85 4.48
C GLU A 166 -10.33 8.41 4.01
N ALA A 167 -9.46 8.26 3.01
CA ALA A 167 -8.93 6.98 2.57
C ALA A 167 -7.81 6.52 3.53
N VAL A 168 -8.11 5.56 4.40
CA VAL A 168 -7.24 5.19 5.54
C VAL A 168 -6.36 3.96 5.31
N ALA A 169 -6.72 3.14 4.31
CA ALA A 169 -6.06 1.89 4.00
C ALA A 169 -6.41 1.45 2.57
N PHE A 170 -5.66 0.50 2.02
CA PHE A 170 -6.02 -0.16 0.75
C PHE A 170 -5.48 -1.60 0.73
N TYR A 171 -6.00 -2.38 -0.19
CA TYR A 171 -5.34 -3.60 -0.64
C TYR A 171 -5.46 -3.77 -2.15
N SER A 172 -4.48 -4.42 -2.77
CA SER A 172 -4.45 -4.78 -4.20
C SER A 172 -4.46 -6.29 -4.39
N VAL A 173 -4.90 -6.72 -5.58
CA VAL A 173 -5.08 -8.13 -5.93
C VAL A 173 -4.52 -8.40 -7.32
N LYS A 174 -3.69 -9.44 -7.42
CA LYS A 174 -3.38 -10.10 -8.68
C LYS A 174 -4.46 -11.14 -8.96
N MET A 175 -5.16 -10.96 -10.07
CA MET A 175 -6.25 -11.85 -10.45
C MET A 175 -5.69 -13.15 -11.01
N LYS A 176 -6.36 -14.26 -10.73
CA LYS A 176 -6.11 -15.54 -11.40
C LYS A 176 -6.21 -15.34 -12.92
N GLY A 177 -5.22 -15.85 -13.66
CA GLY A 177 -5.10 -15.67 -15.10
C GLY A 177 -4.45 -14.36 -15.56
N SER A 178 -4.19 -13.40 -14.65
CA SER A 178 -3.43 -12.19 -15.00
C SER A 178 -1.93 -12.48 -15.10
N LEU A 179 -1.22 -11.76 -15.98
CA LEU A 179 0.22 -11.90 -16.17
C LEU A 179 1.00 -11.54 -14.91
N CYS A 180 2.00 -12.35 -14.58
CA CYS A 180 2.88 -12.13 -13.43
C CYS A 180 3.80 -10.92 -13.65
N ASP A 181 4.32 -10.80 -14.86
CA ASP A 181 5.18 -9.72 -15.30
C ASP A 181 4.94 -9.41 -16.80
N GLY A 182 5.72 -8.47 -17.36
CA GLY A 182 5.60 -8.08 -18.76
C GLY A 182 6.50 -8.86 -19.73
N THR A 183 7.32 -9.79 -19.24
CA THR A 183 8.38 -10.46 -20.02
C THR A 183 8.15 -11.96 -20.18
N THR A 184 7.52 -12.58 -19.19
CA THR A 184 7.11 -13.98 -19.18
C THR A 184 5.64 -14.10 -19.56
N SER A 185 5.27 -15.23 -20.18
CA SER A 185 3.87 -15.57 -20.43
C SER A 185 3.23 -16.31 -19.25
N GLN A 186 3.78 -16.16 -18.03
CA GLN A 186 3.26 -16.81 -16.84
C GLN A 186 2.09 -16.00 -16.26
N CYS A 187 1.02 -16.70 -15.89
CA CYS A 187 -0.14 -16.11 -15.24
C CYS A 187 -0.32 -16.64 -13.83
N TYR A 188 -0.85 -15.80 -12.94
CA TYR A 188 -1.22 -16.21 -11.59
C TYR A 188 -2.23 -17.37 -11.63
N LEU A 189 -1.97 -18.43 -10.87
CA LEU A 189 -2.80 -19.64 -10.85
C LEU A 189 -3.95 -19.58 -9.83
N LEU A 190 -3.95 -18.56 -8.99
CA LEU A 190 -4.96 -18.27 -7.96
C LEU A 190 -5.04 -16.75 -7.72
N PRO A 191 -6.12 -16.23 -7.13
CA PRO A 191 -6.15 -14.84 -6.68
C PRO A 191 -5.14 -14.61 -5.56
N VAL A 192 -4.34 -13.55 -5.67
CA VAL A 192 -3.31 -13.21 -4.67
C VAL A 192 -3.53 -11.78 -4.18
N LEU A 193 -3.69 -11.61 -2.87
CA LEU A 193 -3.62 -10.30 -2.22
C LEU A 193 -2.15 -9.86 -2.25
N ASP A 194 -1.88 -8.80 -3.02
CA ASP A 194 -0.51 -8.42 -3.40
C ASP A 194 0.10 -7.42 -2.43
N THR A 195 -0.59 -6.30 -2.25
CA THR A 195 -0.21 -5.27 -1.29
C THR A 195 -1.38 -5.02 -0.36
N ILE A 196 -1.10 -4.86 0.92
CA ILE A 196 -2.07 -4.45 1.94
C ILE A 196 -1.42 -3.44 2.85
N PHE A 197 -2.09 -2.31 3.03
CA PHE A 197 -1.56 -1.19 3.78
C PHE A 197 -2.62 -0.52 4.62
N VAL A 198 -2.22 -0.13 5.83
CA VAL A 198 -3.02 0.70 6.74
C VAL A 198 -2.11 1.84 7.19
N GLN A 199 -2.54 3.09 6.98
CA GLN A 199 -1.77 4.25 7.43
C GLN A 199 -1.52 4.14 8.94
N ARG A 200 -0.33 4.56 9.38
CA ARG A 200 0.18 4.38 10.75
C ARG A 200 -0.80 4.87 11.81
N LYS A 201 -1.43 6.03 11.58
CA LYS A 201 -2.43 6.61 12.49
C LYS A 201 -3.72 5.80 12.66
N TYR A 202 -4.00 4.85 11.76
CA TYR A 202 -5.20 3.98 11.81
C TYR A 202 -4.88 2.50 12.09
N ARG A 203 -3.60 2.15 12.36
CA ARG A 203 -3.22 0.78 12.71
C ARG A 203 -3.79 0.37 14.08
N ARG A 204 -3.79 -0.94 14.35
CA ARG A 204 -4.34 -1.55 15.58
C ARG A 204 -5.86 -1.38 15.77
N GLY A 205 -6.58 -0.88 14.76
CA GLY A 205 -8.05 -0.77 14.74
C GLY A 205 -8.80 -1.93 14.06
N GLY A 206 -8.14 -3.06 13.80
CA GLY A 206 -8.77 -4.22 13.12
C GLY A 206 -8.92 -4.11 11.59
N LEU A 207 -8.41 -3.04 10.97
CA LEU A 207 -8.59 -2.78 9.54
C LEU A 207 -7.94 -3.85 8.64
N GLY A 208 -6.78 -4.39 9.04
CA GLY A 208 -6.13 -5.49 8.33
C GLY A 208 -6.98 -6.76 8.30
N MET A 209 -7.62 -7.12 9.42
CA MET A 209 -8.56 -8.25 9.48
C MET A 209 -9.79 -8.00 8.59
N LYS A 210 -10.31 -6.77 8.59
CA LYS A 210 -11.46 -6.39 7.74
C LYS A 210 -11.12 -6.57 6.25
N MET A 211 -9.93 -6.16 5.82
CA MET A 211 -9.48 -6.33 4.44
C MET A 211 -9.22 -7.79 4.08
N LEU A 212 -8.59 -8.59 4.96
CA LEU A 212 -8.44 -10.03 4.75
C LEU A 212 -9.78 -10.75 4.60
N HIS A 213 -10.74 -10.43 5.48
CA HIS A 213 -12.08 -10.98 5.40
C HIS A 213 -12.73 -10.64 4.06
N ASP A 214 -12.74 -9.37 3.67
CA ASP A 214 -13.31 -8.92 2.40
C ASP A 214 -12.65 -9.58 1.17
N PHE A 215 -11.33 -9.77 1.20
CA PHE A 215 -10.61 -10.53 0.16
C PHE A 215 -11.10 -11.98 0.08
N CYS A 216 -11.14 -12.71 1.20
CA CYS A 216 -11.58 -14.11 1.22
C CYS A 216 -13.04 -14.26 0.74
N GLN A 217 -13.90 -13.32 1.16
CA GLN A 217 -15.31 -13.30 0.77
C GLN A 217 -15.52 -12.89 -0.70
N SER A 218 -14.59 -12.14 -1.29
CA SER A 218 -14.62 -11.79 -2.73
C SER A 218 -14.33 -13.00 -3.63
N PHE A 219 -13.65 -14.03 -3.09
CA PHE A 219 -13.23 -15.22 -3.84
C PHE A 219 -13.69 -16.53 -3.18
N LYS A 220 -14.94 -16.59 -2.70
CA LYS A 220 -15.50 -17.77 -2.00
C LYS A 220 -15.42 -19.08 -2.79
N ALA A 221 -15.49 -19.00 -4.11
CA ALA A 221 -15.49 -20.16 -4.99
C ALA A 221 -14.10 -20.78 -5.21
N GLU A 222 -13.03 -20.09 -4.80
CA GLU A 222 -11.66 -20.57 -4.99
C GLU A 222 -11.21 -21.42 -3.78
N ASP A 223 -10.68 -22.61 -4.05
CA ASP A 223 -10.18 -23.52 -3.02
C ASP A 223 -8.88 -23.03 -2.37
N ALA A 224 -8.13 -22.17 -3.06
CA ALA A 224 -6.88 -21.59 -2.59
C ALA A 224 -6.80 -20.10 -2.93
N LEU A 225 -6.34 -19.31 -1.97
CA LEU A 225 -6.11 -17.88 -2.05
C LEU A 225 -4.67 -17.57 -1.59
N GLY A 226 -4.04 -16.62 -2.26
CA GLY A 226 -2.67 -16.22 -1.98
C GLY A 226 -2.56 -14.90 -1.23
N ILE A 227 -1.49 -14.76 -0.46
CA ILE A 227 -0.90 -13.49 -0.04
C ILE A 227 0.54 -13.47 -0.60
N SER A 228 0.91 -12.40 -1.30
CA SER A 228 2.23 -12.31 -1.93
C SER A 228 3.37 -12.43 -0.91
N CYS A 229 4.36 -13.26 -1.24
CA CYS A 229 5.62 -13.39 -0.52
C CYS A 229 6.53 -12.18 -0.79
N PRO A 230 7.31 -11.68 0.18
CA PRO A 230 7.33 -12.08 1.60
C PRO A 230 6.22 -11.42 2.42
N ILE A 231 5.62 -12.17 3.34
CA ILE A 231 4.67 -11.63 4.31
C ILE A 231 5.44 -10.97 5.47
N SER A 232 5.13 -9.71 5.78
CA SER A 232 5.74 -9.01 6.91
C SER A 232 5.34 -9.62 8.27
N ALA A 233 6.20 -9.52 9.29
CA ALA A 233 5.90 -10.01 10.64
C ALA A 233 4.58 -9.45 11.22
N ALA A 234 4.31 -8.16 10.97
CA ALA A 234 3.05 -7.54 11.38
C ALA A 234 1.84 -8.16 10.67
N MET A 235 1.97 -8.47 9.38
CA MET A 235 0.91 -9.13 8.62
C MET A 235 0.72 -10.58 9.07
N TYR A 236 1.77 -11.31 9.43
CA TYR A 236 1.66 -12.64 10.04
C TYR A 236 0.83 -12.64 11.32
N GLN A 237 1.00 -11.63 12.19
CA GLN A 237 0.15 -11.49 13.39
C GLN A 237 -1.32 -11.26 13.04
N VAL A 238 -1.60 -10.49 11.98
CA VAL A 238 -2.96 -10.30 11.47
C VAL A 238 -3.53 -11.61 10.92
N CYS A 239 -2.74 -12.35 10.13
CA CYS A 239 -3.11 -13.66 9.59
C CYS A 239 -3.39 -14.67 10.71
N GLN A 240 -2.55 -14.73 11.74
CA GLN A 240 -2.75 -15.63 12.90
C GLN A 240 -4.10 -15.36 13.56
N LYS A 241 -4.39 -14.10 13.88
CA LYS A 241 -5.67 -13.73 14.50
C LYS A 241 -6.86 -13.98 13.57
N PHE A 242 -6.71 -13.69 12.28
CA PHE A 242 -7.73 -13.94 11.28
C PHE A 242 -8.07 -15.43 11.18
N LEU A 243 -7.06 -16.29 11.05
CA LEU A 243 -7.21 -17.73 10.92
C LEU A 243 -7.70 -18.43 12.18
N GLN A 244 -7.45 -17.86 13.36
CA GLN A 244 -8.09 -18.28 14.61
C GLN A 244 -9.59 -17.91 14.65
N THR A 245 -9.96 -16.79 14.04
CA THR A 245 -11.34 -16.29 14.02
C THR A 245 -12.18 -17.01 12.95
N TYR A 246 -11.57 -17.38 11.82
CA TYR A 246 -12.22 -18.02 10.67
C TYR A 246 -11.52 -19.35 10.33
N PRO A 247 -11.79 -20.44 11.07
CA PRO A 247 -11.13 -21.74 10.85
C PRO A 247 -11.33 -22.31 9.45
N GLU A 248 -12.44 -21.97 8.78
CA GLU A 248 -12.72 -22.36 7.40
C GLU A 248 -11.68 -21.85 6.40
N GLU A 249 -10.98 -20.74 6.72
CA GLU A 249 -9.94 -20.15 5.88
C GLU A 249 -8.54 -20.75 6.12
N GLN A 250 -8.34 -21.54 7.18
CA GLN A 250 -7.03 -22.13 7.54
C GLN A 250 -6.44 -22.98 6.42
N LYS A 251 -7.28 -23.72 5.69
CA LYS A 251 -6.86 -24.54 4.54
C LYS A 251 -6.75 -23.74 3.22
N ARG A 252 -7.30 -22.53 3.17
CA ARG A 252 -7.47 -21.74 1.95
C ARG A 252 -6.40 -20.66 1.77
N LEU A 253 -5.79 -20.15 2.84
CA LEU A 253 -4.80 -19.07 2.76
C LEU A 253 -3.35 -19.58 2.68
N TRP A 254 -2.65 -19.13 1.65
CA TRP A 254 -1.27 -19.50 1.33
C TRP A 254 -0.39 -18.26 1.16
N GLU A 255 0.85 -18.32 1.63
CA GLU A 255 1.90 -17.41 1.21
C GLU A 255 2.39 -17.88 -0.16
N VAL A 256 2.46 -16.97 -1.13
CA VAL A 256 2.60 -17.31 -2.55
C VAL A 256 3.75 -16.55 -3.19
N GLU A 257 4.67 -17.29 -3.80
CA GLU A 257 5.57 -16.77 -4.83
C GLU A 257 4.89 -16.92 -6.21
N ALA A 258 4.98 -15.89 -7.06
CA ALA A 258 4.36 -15.95 -8.39
C ALA A 258 4.98 -17.07 -9.25
N PRO A 259 4.22 -17.77 -10.11
CA PRO A 259 2.76 -17.65 -10.35
C PRO A 259 1.83 -18.35 -9.34
N GLY A 260 2.37 -19.02 -8.33
CA GLY A 260 1.59 -19.64 -7.25
C GLY A 260 1.13 -21.06 -7.52
N ASP A 261 1.96 -21.84 -8.23
CA ASP A 261 1.78 -23.29 -8.33
C ASP A 261 1.94 -23.98 -6.95
N TRP A 262 1.63 -25.27 -6.87
CA TRP A 262 1.70 -26.07 -5.64
C TRP A 262 3.06 -26.04 -4.95
N SER A 263 4.15 -25.99 -5.72
CA SER A 263 5.52 -25.89 -5.18
C SER A 263 5.92 -24.47 -4.77
N GLN A 264 5.11 -23.47 -5.13
CA GLN A 264 5.39 -22.04 -4.94
C GLN A 264 4.49 -21.40 -3.87
N ARG A 265 3.87 -22.24 -3.05
CA ARG A 265 2.96 -21.78 -2.00
C ARG A 265 3.11 -22.57 -0.72
N VAL A 266 3.03 -21.87 0.40
CA VAL A 266 3.12 -22.45 1.75
C VAL A 266 1.87 -22.07 2.52
N ASN A 267 1.22 -23.05 3.15
CA ASN A 267 0.01 -22.78 3.92
C ASN A 267 0.37 -21.90 5.15
N ILE A 268 -0.30 -20.75 5.26
CA ILE A 268 0.03 -19.75 6.28
C ILE A 268 -0.25 -20.27 7.69
N TRP A 269 -1.37 -20.99 7.86
CA TRP A 269 -1.74 -21.53 9.16
C TRP A 269 -0.69 -22.52 9.66
N LEU A 270 -0.33 -23.50 8.83
CA LEU A 270 0.66 -24.53 9.19
C LEU A 270 2.03 -23.92 9.50
N LYS A 271 2.47 -22.94 8.69
CA LYS A 271 3.73 -22.22 8.93
C LYS A 271 3.74 -21.54 10.31
N ILE A 272 2.68 -20.82 10.67
CA ILE A 272 2.54 -20.18 11.99
C ILE A 272 2.62 -21.22 13.12
N GLN A 273 1.95 -22.38 12.98
CA GLN A 273 1.97 -23.42 14.03
C GLN A 273 3.36 -24.04 14.23
N MET A 274 4.10 -24.26 13.13
CA MET A 274 5.45 -24.80 13.19
C MET A 274 6.42 -23.82 13.86
N GLU A 275 6.32 -22.53 13.56
CA GLU A 275 7.16 -21.48 14.16
C GLU A 275 6.80 -21.18 15.63
N SER A 276 5.55 -21.46 16.03
CA SER A 276 5.08 -21.27 17.42
C SER A 276 5.38 -22.47 18.32
N SER A 277 5.79 -23.61 17.75
CA SER A 277 6.17 -24.78 18.52
C SER A 277 7.55 -24.53 19.14
N PRO A 278 7.72 -24.61 20.48
CA PRO A 278 9.06 -24.57 21.04
C PRO A 278 9.82 -25.76 20.47
N SER A 279 10.88 -25.49 19.70
CA SER A 279 11.84 -26.52 19.30
C SER A 279 12.18 -27.31 20.55
N GLY A 280 11.73 -28.56 20.60
CA GLY A 280 12.01 -29.44 21.71
C GLY A 280 13.52 -29.48 21.89
N THR A 281 14.01 -29.00 23.03
CA THR A 281 15.36 -29.33 23.47
C THR A 281 15.39 -30.85 23.57
N ILE A 282 15.91 -31.50 22.53
CA ILE A 282 16.35 -32.88 22.63
C ILE A 282 17.56 -32.81 23.56
N HIS A 283 17.31 -32.94 24.87
CA HIS A 283 18.35 -33.38 25.78
C HIS A 283 18.68 -34.81 25.34
N LEU A 284 19.75 -34.95 24.56
CA LEU A 284 20.46 -36.21 24.45
C LEU A 284 20.90 -36.55 25.88
N ILE A 285 20.20 -37.47 26.51
CA ILE A 285 20.68 -38.15 27.72
C ILE A 285 21.84 -39.01 27.25
N SER A 286 23.06 -38.57 27.50
CA SER A 286 24.24 -39.43 27.43
C SER A 286 24.12 -40.52 28.50
N PRO A 287 24.35 -41.80 28.18
CA PRO A 287 24.31 -42.88 29.15
C PRO A 287 25.65 -42.97 29.87
N GLU A 288 25.95 -42.02 30.74
CA GLU A 288 27.07 -42.12 31.68
C GLU A 288 26.63 -41.47 32.98
N ASP A 289 25.96 -42.25 33.83
CA ASP A 289 25.91 -42.08 35.29
C ASP A 289 25.32 -43.39 35.88
N GLU A 290 26.02 -44.50 35.67
CA GLU A 290 25.96 -45.62 36.62
C GLU A 290 26.90 -45.30 37.78
N GLU A 291 26.40 -44.64 38.81
CA GLU A 291 27.05 -44.69 40.13
C GLU A 291 26.45 -45.82 40.97
N VAL A 292 27.29 -46.84 41.15
CA VAL A 292 27.12 -48.03 41.96
C VAL A 292 27.01 -47.64 43.44
N SER A 293 25.84 -47.88 44.04
CA SER A 293 25.68 -47.88 45.50
C SER A 293 25.85 -49.31 46.03
N TYR A 294 26.97 -49.55 46.72
CA TYR A 294 27.24 -50.78 47.45
C TYR A 294 26.32 -50.87 48.68
N GLY A 295 25.41 -51.84 48.68
CA GLY A 295 24.67 -52.25 49.87
C GLY A 295 25.37 -53.41 50.58
N GLU A 296 25.96 -53.13 51.74
CA GLU A 296 26.36 -54.16 52.71
C GLU A 296 25.11 -54.77 53.35
N TYR A 297 25.00 -56.10 53.36
CA TYR A 297 24.14 -56.83 54.29
C TYR A 297 24.97 -57.88 55.02
N SER A 298 24.96 -57.77 56.35
CA SER A 298 25.46 -58.76 57.29
C SER A 298 24.53 -59.97 57.36
N ASN A 299 25.06 -61.15 57.01
CA ASN A 299 25.07 -62.41 57.79
C ASN A 299 25.58 -63.56 56.93
#